data_AF-A0A482XQA6-F1
#
_entry.id   AF-A0A482XQA6-F1
#
_cell.length_a   1.000
_cell.length_b   1.000
_cell.length_c   1.000
_cell.angle_alpha   90.00
_cell.angle_beta   90.00
_cell.angle_gamma   90.00
#
_symmetry.space_group_name_H-M   'P 1'
#
loop_
_entity.id
_entity.type
_entity.pdbx_description
1 polymer ?
#
loop_
_entity_poly.entity_id
_entity_poly.type
_entity_poly.pdbx_seq_one_letter_code
_entity_poly.pdbx_strand_id
1 'polypeptide(L)'
;MVLVELFNPKSPCMKDGKCTKRYPKELLKETRTGSDGYPLYKRRKPEDGGYTAQIQFKNSTIEVDNRWVVPYCPLLSRIFNAHLNVEFCNSIKSIKYVCKYINKGSDMAVFDIVTPDICNEVQQYELGRYISSNEAIWRMLTFHNTNATLQ
;
A
#
# COMPACT_ATOMS: atom_id res chain seq x y z
N MET A 1 7.90 1.45 -11.50
CA MET A 1 7.84 2.89 -11.82
C MET A 1 6.37 3.28 -11.70
N VAL A 2 5.97 3.93 -10.60
CA VAL A 2 4.54 4.23 -10.35
C VAL A 2 4.24 5.61 -10.90
N LEU A 3 4.09 5.68 -12.22
CA LEU A 3 3.19 6.67 -12.82
C LEU A 3 1.80 6.18 -12.44
N VAL A 4 1.16 6.90 -11.54
CA VAL A 4 -0.24 6.60 -11.23
C VAL A 4 -0.99 6.76 -12.55
N GLU A 5 -1.85 5.81 -12.89
CA GLU A 5 -2.72 5.81 -14.07
C GLU A 5 -3.75 6.96 -14.04
N LEU A 6 -3.38 8.15 -13.57
CA LEU A 6 -4.23 9.32 -13.35
C LEU A 6 -4.83 9.85 -14.64
N PHE A 7 -4.16 9.57 -15.77
CA PHE A 7 -4.66 9.92 -17.09
C PHE A 7 -5.74 8.97 -17.59
N ASN A 8 -5.97 7.84 -16.89
CA ASN A 8 -7.06 6.92 -17.20
C ASN A 8 -8.27 7.21 -16.28
N PRO A 9 -9.37 7.78 -16.81
CA PRO A 9 -10.58 8.03 -16.02
C PRO A 9 -11.20 6.76 -15.43
N LYS A 10 -10.86 5.58 -15.98
CA LYS A 10 -11.33 4.28 -15.49
C LYS A 10 -10.51 3.72 -14.33
N SER A 11 -9.39 4.35 -13.96
CA SER A 11 -8.55 3.82 -12.90
C SER A 11 -9.27 3.87 -11.56
N PRO A 12 -9.08 2.88 -10.65
CA PRO A 12 -9.84 2.75 -9.41
C PRO A 12 -9.76 3.97 -8.48
N CYS A 13 -8.69 4.77 -8.63
CA CYS A 13 -8.50 5.97 -7.83
C CYS A 13 -9.28 7.19 -8.34
N MET A 14 -9.83 7.17 -9.55
CA MET A 14 -10.54 8.30 -10.15
C MET A 14 -12.02 8.26 -9.76
N LYS A 15 -12.51 9.33 -9.13
CA LYS A 15 -13.92 9.52 -8.77
C LYS A 15 -14.31 10.97 -9.06
N ASP A 16 -15.42 11.17 -9.78
CA ASP A 16 -15.92 12.51 -10.17
C ASP A 16 -14.85 13.36 -10.88
N GLY A 17 -14.04 12.72 -11.74
CA GLY A 17 -12.95 13.38 -12.47
C GLY A 17 -11.74 13.75 -11.61
N LYS A 18 -11.72 13.43 -10.32
CA LYS A 18 -10.61 13.72 -9.40
C LYS A 18 -10.01 12.43 -8.84
N CYS A 19 -8.70 12.43 -8.68
CA CYS A 19 -8.04 11.33 -8.00
C CYS A 19 -8.33 11.39 -6.49
N THR A 20 -8.93 10.34 -5.95
CA THR A 20 -9.15 10.13 -4.51
C THR A 20 -7.87 10.17 -3.68
N LYS A 21 -6.71 9.90 -4.30
CA LYS A 21 -5.38 10.00 -3.67
C LYS A 21 -4.79 11.42 -3.72
N ARG A 22 -5.54 12.39 -4.23
CA ARG A 22 -5.20 13.83 -4.34
C ARG A 22 -3.98 14.08 -5.21
N TYR A 23 -3.91 13.42 -6.37
CA TYR A 23 -2.94 13.71 -7.40
C TYR A 23 -3.55 14.60 -8.49
N PRO A 24 -2.75 15.45 -9.17
CA PRO A 24 -1.33 15.73 -8.89
C PRO A 24 -1.11 16.42 -7.55
N LYS A 25 0.00 16.11 -6.88
CA LYS A 25 0.37 16.70 -5.58
C LYS A 25 1.04 18.06 -5.76
N GLU A 26 1.02 18.88 -4.72
CA GLU A 26 1.76 20.15 -4.72
C GLU A 26 3.28 19.92 -4.75
N LEU A 27 4.00 20.83 -5.43
CA LEU A 27 5.47 20.87 -5.38
C LEU A 27 5.90 21.49 -4.06
N LEU A 28 6.84 20.83 -3.37
CA LEU A 28 7.29 21.20 -2.04
C LEU A 28 8.82 21.09 -1.98
N LYS A 29 9.48 22.17 -1.54
CA LYS A 29 10.94 22.21 -1.41
C LYS A 29 11.46 21.29 -0.31
N GLU A 30 10.66 21.06 0.72
CA GLU A 30 11.00 20.25 1.89
C GLU A 30 9.81 19.44 2.39
N THR A 31 10.09 18.33 3.06
CA THR A 31 9.06 17.50 3.69
C THR A 31 8.59 18.20 4.96
N ARG A 32 7.28 18.39 5.11
CA ARG A 32 6.67 19.04 6.28
C ARG A 32 5.53 18.20 6.85
N THR A 33 5.22 18.36 8.13
CA THR A 33 4.05 17.70 8.72
C THR A 33 2.78 18.42 8.27
N GLY A 34 1.83 17.67 7.69
CA GLY A 34 0.52 18.19 7.32
C GLY A 34 -0.37 18.44 8.53
N SER A 35 -1.38 19.29 8.36
CA SER A 35 -2.37 19.59 9.42
C SER A 35 -3.18 18.37 9.87
N ASP A 36 -3.31 17.36 9.01
CA ASP A 36 -3.96 16.10 9.32
C ASP A 36 -3.04 15.10 10.03
N GLY A 37 -1.75 15.42 10.23
CA GLY A 37 -0.73 14.57 10.85
C GLY A 37 0.02 13.68 9.87
N TYR A 38 -0.33 13.69 8.58
CA TYR A 38 0.43 12.96 7.56
C TYR A 38 1.57 13.81 7.00
N PRO A 39 2.72 13.21 6.64
CA PRO A 39 3.81 13.94 6.01
C PRO A 39 3.41 14.44 4.61
N LEU A 40 3.68 15.70 4.35
CA LEU A 40 3.69 16.28 3.01
C LEU A 40 5.11 16.20 2.47
N TYR A 41 5.34 15.21 1.60
CA TYR A 41 6.68 14.94 1.05
C TYR A 41 7.20 16.05 0.15
N LYS A 42 8.52 16.27 0.25
CA LYS A 42 9.30 17.04 -0.72
C LYS A 42 9.06 16.52 -2.14
N ARG A 43 8.70 17.44 -3.05
CA ARG A 43 8.54 17.22 -4.49
C ARG A 43 9.19 18.39 -5.21
N ARG A 44 10.41 18.17 -5.71
CA ARG A 44 11.23 19.21 -6.35
C ARG A 44 10.59 19.62 -7.68
N LYS A 45 10.51 20.93 -7.91
CA LYS A 45 10.16 21.51 -9.20
C LYS A 45 11.31 21.29 -10.20
N PRO A 46 11.08 21.33 -11.52
CA PRO A 46 12.16 21.18 -12.51
C PRO A 46 13.32 22.17 -12.28
N GLU A 47 13.02 23.41 -11.94
CA GLU A 47 13.98 24.47 -11.57
C GLU A 47 14.86 24.13 -10.35
N ASP A 48 14.36 23.30 -9.43
CA ASP A 48 15.06 22.87 -8.21
C ASP A 48 15.72 21.46 -8.37
N GLY A 49 15.99 21.04 -9.60
CA GLY A 49 16.51 19.70 -9.91
C GLY A 49 15.46 18.59 -9.80
N GLY A 50 14.18 18.92 -10.02
CA GLY A 50 13.13 17.95 -10.28
C GLY A 50 13.21 17.39 -11.71
N TYR A 51 12.54 16.27 -11.95
CA TYR A 51 12.55 15.60 -13.25
C TYR A 51 11.22 15.81 -13.98
N THR A 52 11.31 15.95 -15.30
CA THR A 52 10.16 15.89 -16.22
C THR A 52 10.36 14.72 -17.18
N ALA A 53 9.26 14.03 -17.49
CA ALA A 53 9.23 12.92 -18.42
C ALA A 53 8.07 13.11 -19.38
N GLN A 54 8.30 12.80 -20.66
CA GLN A 54 7.22 12.70 -21.63
C GLN A 54 6.73 11.26 -21.69
N ILE A 55 5.43 11.07 -21.52
CA ILE A 55 4.78 9.75 -21.63
C ILE A 55 3.80 9.76 -22.78
N GLN A 56 3.71 8.66 -23.51
CA GLN A 56 2.66 8.48 -24.50
C GLN A 56 1.43 7.86 -23.86
N PHE A 57 0.28 8.48 -24.05
CA PHE A 57 -1.00 7.98 -23.57
C PHE A 57 -2.10 8.25 -24.60
N LYS A 58 -2.79 7.20 -25.05
CA LYS A 58 -3.93 7.27 -26.01
C LYS A 58 -3.68 8.21 -27.19
N ASN A 59 -2.53 8.07 -27.85
CA ASN A 59 -2.08 8.86 -29.01
C ASN A 59 -1.74 10.34 -28.71
N SER A 60 -1.58 10.70 -27.44
CA SER A 60 -1.11 12.02 -27.02
C SER A 60 0.19 11.90 -26.21
N THR A 61 1.09 12.85 -26.39
CA THR A 61 2.29 12.98 -25.55
C THR A 61 1.95 13.91 -24.40
N ILE A 62 2.06 13.40 -23.17
CA ILE A 62 1.79 14.14 -21.94
C ILE A 62 3.12 14.39 -21.23
N GLU A 63 3.37 15.63 -20.87
CA GLU A 63 4.50 15.98 -19.99
C GLU A 63 4.12 15.77 -18.54
N VAL A 64 4.95 15.01 -17.82
CA VAL A 64 4.73 14.62 -16.44
C VAL A 64 5.92 15.04 -15.60
N ASP A 65 5.65 15.70 -14.49
CA ASP A 65 6.66 16.08 -13.51
C ASP A 65 6.52 15.29 -12.20
N ASN A 66 7.37 15.63 -11.23
CA ASN A 66 7.37 15.05 -9.89
C ASN A 66 6.03 15.15 -9.13
N ARG A 67 5.04 15.92 -9.56
CA ARG A 67 3.71 16.00 -8.91
C ARG A 67 2.88 14.73 -9.10
N TRP A 68 3.19 13.95 -10.13
CA TRP A 68 2.44 12.76 -10.54
C TRP A 68 3.07 11.46 -10.02
N VAL A 69 4.29 11.53 -9.50
CA VAL A 69 5.07 10.37 -9.06
C VAL A 69 4.75 10.02 -7.60
N VAL A 70 4.63 8.74 -7.28
CA VAL A 70 4.60 8.27 -5.88
C VAL A 70 6.05 8.23 -5.37
N PRO A 71 6.38 8.87 -4.23
CA PRO A 71 7.70 8.74 -3.64
C PRO A 71 8.05 7.27 -3.42
N TYR A 72 9.24 6.86 -3.82
CA TYR A 72 9.74 5.50 -3.65
C TYR A 72 11.21 5.54 -3.23
N CYS A 73 11.68 4.48 -2.58
CA CYS A 73 13.09 4.29 -2.29
C CYS A 73 13.71 3.37 -3.35
N PRO A 74 14.58 3.87 -4.26
CA PRO A 74 15.15 3.05 -5.33
C PRO A 74 15.89 1.82 -4.82
N LEU A 75 16.58 1.95 -3.67
CA LEU A 75 17.31 0.87 -3.04
C LEU A 75 16.37 -0.27 -2.62
N LEU A 76 15.32 0.06 -1.86
CA LEU A 76 14.36 -0.94 -1.38
C LEU A 76 13.57 -1.56 -2.54
N SER A 77 13.12 -0.75 -3.50
CA SER A 77 12.42 -1.29 -4.68
C SER A 77 13.28 -2.25 -5.48
N ARG A 78 14.60 -2.01 -5.57
CA ARG A 78 15.53 -2.92 -6.26
C ARG A 78 15.79 -4.20 -5.46
N ILE A 79 16.00 -4.10 -4.14
CA ILE A 79 16.26 -5.26 -3.27
C ILE A 79 15.08 -6.24 -3.28
N PHE A 80 13.86 -5.73 -3.15
CA PHE A 80 12.67 -6.58 -3.05
C PHE A 80 11.99 -6.85 -4.39
N ASN A 81 12.49 -6.26 -5.49
CA ASN A 81 11.86 -6.29 -6.81
C ASN A 81 10.34 -5.99 -6.76
N ALA A 82 9.94 -5.06 -5.89
CA ALA A 82 8.55 -4.80 -5.56
C ALA A 82 8.27 -3.30 -5.40
N HIS A 83 7.02 -2.92 -5.63
CA HIS A 83 6.53 -1.56 -5.38
C HIS A 83 6.25 -1.35 -3.89
N LEU A 84 7.25 -0.84 -3.19
CA LEU A 84 7.17 -0.52 -1.77
C LEU A 84 6.71 0.92 -1.57
N ASN A 85 5.61 1.10 -0.85
CA ASN A 85 5.18 2.40 -0.35
C ASN A 85 5.93 2.69 0.95
N VAL A 86 6.72 3.76 0.99
CA VAL A 86 7.51 4.15 2.17
C VAL A 86 6.89 5.39 2.79
N GLU A 87 6.34 5.25 4.00
CA GLU A 87 5.70 6.34 4.73
C GLU A 87 6.50 6.80 5.96
N PHE A 88 6.58 8.11 6.18
CA PHE A 88 7.24 8.72 7.34
C PHE A 88 6.20 8.86 8.44
N CYS A 89 6.39 8.13 9.52
CA CYS A 89 5.45 8.04 10.62
C CYS A 89 5.91 8.95 11.76
N ASN A 90 5.34 10.15 11.87
CA ASN A 90 5.65 11.10 12.96
C ASN A 90 4.42 11.60 13.73
N SER A 91 3.23 11.08 13.44
CA SER A 91 2.02 11.43 14.17
C SER A 91 1.39 10.21 14.84
N ILE A 92 0.64 10.46 15.92
CA ILE A 92 -0.16 9.44 16.60
C ILE A 92 -1.13 8.76 15.62
N LYS A 93 -1.64 9.48 14.62
CA LYS A 93 -2.49 8.90 13.57
C LYS A 93 -1.74 7.91 12.69
N SER A 94 -0.50 8.21 12.32
CA SER A 94 0.35 7.28 11.58
C SER A 94 0.71 6.04 12.40
N ILE A 95 0.99 6.20 13.70
CA ILE A 95 1.25 5.06 14.60
C ILE A 95 -0.01 4.19 14.74
N LYS A 96 -1.16 4.82 15.01
CA LYS A 96 -2.46 4.14 15.04
C LYS A 96 -2.74 3.38 13.75
N TYR A 97 -2.36 3.95 12.60
CA TYR A 97 -2.49 3.30 11.31
C TYR A 97 -1.62 2.04 11.25
N VAL A 98 -0.33 2.10 11.60
CA VAL A 98 0.54 0.91 11.63
C VAL A 98 -0.04 -0.16 12.57
N CYS A 99 -0.42 0.20 13.79
CA CYS A 99 -1.04 -0.72 14.74
C CYS A 99 -2.34 -1.32 14.20
N LYS A 100 -3.15 -0.53 13.47
CA LYS A 100 -4.37 -1.04 12.82
C LYS A 100 -4.05 -2.11 11.79
N TYR A 101 -2.97 -1.99 11.01
CA TYR A 101 -2.63 -2.99 9.99
C TYR A 101 -1.98 -4.24 10.58
N ILE A 102 -1.15 -4.09 11.61
CA ILE A 102 -0.59 -5.24 12.35
C ILE A 102 -1.69 -6.07 13.01
N ASN A 103 -2.68 -5.38 13.58
CA ASN A 103 -3.81 -6.02 14.27
C ASN A 103 -5.04 -6.21 13.37
N LYS A 104 -4.94 -5.88 12.08
CA LYS A 104 -6.00 -6.25 11.12
C LYS A 104 -5.91 -7.75 11.03
N GLY A 105 -6.97 -8.44 11.47
CA GLY A 105 -7.00 -9.89 11.58
C GLY A 105 -6.41 -10.57 10.35
N SER A 106 -5.74 -11.69 10.58
CA SER A 106 -4.99 -12.40 9.56
C SER A 106 -5.79 -12.69 8.30
N ASP A 107 -5.13 -12.61 7.16
CA ASP A 107 -5.68 -13.10 5.91
C ASP A 107 -5.99 -14.59 6.03
N MET A 108 -7.18 -14.97 5.58
CA MET A 108 -7.63 -16.35 5.49
C MET A 108 -7.51 -16.81 4.04
N ALA A 109 -6.99 -18.01 3.85
CA ALA A 109 -6.89 -18.68 2.57
C ALA A 109 -7.73 -19.96 2.62
N VAL A 110 -8.46 -20.21 1.54
CA VAL A 110 -9.19 -21.47 1.33
C VAL A 110 -8.31 -22.36 0.45
N PHE A 111 -8.08 -23.60 0.86
CA PHE A 111 -7.32 -24.59 0.10
C PHE A 111 -8.24 -25.74 -0.30
N ASP A 112 -8.11 -26.19 -1.54
CA ASP A 112 -8.81 -27.38 -2.07
C ASP A 112 -7.95 -28.62 -1.83
N ILE A 113 -8.50 -29.61 -1.14
CA ILE A 113 -7.84 -30.89 -0.85
C ILE A 113 -8.34 -31.92 -1.84
N VAL A 114 -7.57 -32.12 -2.91
CA VAL A 114 -7.86 -33.17 -3.91
C VAL A 114 -7.57 -34.53 -3.29
N THR A 115 -8.62 -35.19 -2.82
CA THR A 115 -8.58 -36.58 -2.35
C THR A 115 -9.46 -37.44 -3.26
N PRO A 116 -8.93 -38.54 -3.83
CA PRO A 116 -9.60 -39.28 -4.90
C PRO A 116 -10.91 -39.98 -4.48
N ASP A 117 -11.22 -40.08 -3.18
CA ASP A 117 -12.38 -40.81 -2.64
C ASP A 117 -13.39 -39.93 -1.86
N ILE A 118 -13.23 -38.60 -1.83
CA ILE A 118 -14.13 -37.72 -1.08
C ILE A 118 -15.12 -37.02 -2.04
N CYS A 119 -16.38 -37.45 -2.02
CA CYS A 119 -17.48 -36.85 -2.79
C CYS A 119 -18.22 -35.71 -2.05
N ASN A 120 -17.65 -35.18 -0.96
CA ASN A 120 -18.31 -34.17 -0.12
C ASN A 120 -17.65 -32.78 -0.29
N GLU A 121 -18.38 -31.84 -0.88
CA GLU A 121 -17.97 -30.45 -1.13
C GLU A 121 -17.47 -29.74 0.14
N VAL A 122 -18.05 -30.01 1.30
CA VAL A 122 -17.66 -29.34 2.56
C VAL A 122 -16.31 -29.84 3.08
N GLN A 123 -15.99 -31.11 2.85
CA GLN A 123 -14.70 -31.70 3.26
C GLN A 123 -13.59 -31.43 2.25
N GLN A 124 -13.94 -30.93 1.06
CA GLN A 124 -12.99 -30.62 0.01
C GLN A 124 -12.25 -29.30 0.27
N TYR A 125 -12.80 -28.40 1.07
CA TYR A 125 -12.22 -27.08 1.33
C TYR A 125 -11.79 -26.91 2.79
N GLU A 126 -10.54 -26.55 3.00
CA GLU A 126 -10.00 -26.20 4.32
C GLU A 126 -9.66 -24.71 4.43
N LEU A 127 -9.95 -24.14 5.59
CA LEU A 127 -9.69 -22.73 5.90
C LEU A 127 -8.37 -22.61 6.67
N GLY A 128 -7.33 -22.14 5.99
CA GLY A 128 -6.07 -21.75 6.63
C GLY A 128 -6.08 -20.27 7.00
N ARG A 129 -5.59 -19.94 8.20
CA ARG A 129 -5.36 -18.55 8.61
C ARG A 129 -3.86 -18.26 8.62
N TYR A 130 -3.44 -17.17 7.99
CA TYR A 130 -2.06 -16.71 8.06
C TYR A 130 -1.67 -16.37 9.51
N ILE A 131 -0.52 -16.83 9.96
CA ILE A 131 0.04 -16.46 11.28
C ILE A 131 1.25 -15.57 11.01
N SER A 132 1.18 -14.31 11.47
CA SER A 132 2.30 -13.39 11.34
C SER A 132 3.49 -13.84 12.21
N SER A 133 4.71 -13.43 11.85
CA SER A 133 5.92 -13.76 12.64
C SER A 133 5.80 -13.37 14.10
N ASN A 134 5.17 -12.22 14.40
CA ASN A 134 4.94 -11.77 15.76
C ASN A 134 3.98 -12.70 16.51
N GLU A 135 2.88 -13.11 15.88
CA GLU A 135 1.93 -14.05 16.48
C GLU A 135 2.55 -15.44 16.68
N ALA A 136 3.37 -15.91 15.73
CA ALA A 136 4.08 -17.18 15.85
C ALA A 136 5.04 -17.19 17.05
N ILE A 137 5.83 -16.13 17.23
CA ILE A 137 6.71 -15.98 18.40
C ILE A 137 5.89 -15.93 19.69
N TRP A 138 4.77 -15.21 19.70
CA TRP A 138 3.88 -15.11 20.87
C TRP A 138 3.35 -16.48 21.30
N ARG A 139 2.97 -17.33 20.33
CA ARG A 139 2.54 -18.72 20.55
C ARG A 139 3.70 -19.61 20.99
N MET A 140 4.87 -19.50 20.37
CA MET A 140 6.07 -20.26 20.76
C MET A 140 6.47 -19.97 22.20
N LEU A 141 6.38 -18.71 22.63
CA LEU A 141 6.66 -18.26 23.99
C LEU A 141 5.49 -18.51 24.97
N THR A 142 4.42 -19.17 24.52
CA THR A 142 3.27 -19.57 25.34
C THR A 142 2.58 -18.41 26.08
N PHE A 143 2.66 -17.19 25.55
CA PHE A 143 1.96 -16.05 26.12
C PHE A 143 0.45 -16.17 25.89
N HIS A 144 -0.33 -15.75 26.88
CA HIS A 144 -1.79 -15.71 26.75
C HIS A 144 -2.18 -14.73 25.64
N ASN A 145 -2.89 -15.22 24.63
CA ASN A 145 -3.54 -14.37 23.63
C ASN A 145 -4.77 -13.71 24.28
N THR A 146 -4.76 -12.40 24.46
CA THR A 146 -5.87 -11.61 25.01
C THR A 146 -6.83 -11.06 23.94
N ASN A 147 -6.90 -11.70 22.77
CA ASN A 147 -7.90 -11.31 21.77
C ASN A 147 -9.20 -12.08 22.00
N ALA A 148 -10.13 -11.35 22.61
CA ALA A 148 -11.54 -11.65 22.64
C ALA A 148 -12.04 -12.14 21.27
N THR A 149 -12.62 -13.33 21.29
CA THR A 149 -13.70 -13.73 20.41
C THR A 149 -14.74 -12.60 20.37
N LEU A 150 -14.71 -11.78 19.33
CA LEU A 150 -15.92 -11.09 18.90
C LEU A 150 -16.81 -12.17 18.31
N GLN A 151 -17.95 -12.38 18.97
CA GLN A 151 -19.07 -13.20 18.52
C GLN A 151 -19.53 -12.80 17.11
#